data_AF-A0A4Y8IQZ0-F1
#
_entry.id   AF-A0A4Y8IQZ0-F1
#
_cell.length_a   1.000
_cell.length_b   1.000
_cell.length_c   1.000
_cell.angle_alpha   90.00
_cell.angle_beta   90.00
_cell.angle_gamma   90.00
#
_symmetry.space_group_name_H-M   'P 1'
#
loop_
_entity.id
_entity.type
_entity.pdbx_description
1 polymer ?
#
loop_
_entity_poly.entity_id
_entity_poly.type
_entity_poly.pdbx_seq_one_letter_code
_entity_poly.pdbx_strand_id
1 'polypeptide(L)'
;MRSYFNIWGFTLITVTLVLAGLSLYMRLYSEWKVIPSESVLIVMAVVAFILGLLGDAQNKWAVMRSVVTLIISPVLALLLVAVSGLSGNVLTHIDTTDSPDGKYTVDLYLGNGGAATSYWIVGKIDGPLWTEKQIYYEYRQDQADFEWVNDEVIEINGHQVDLGSGETFTISNERHVYRNP
;
A
#
# COMPACT_ATOMS: atom_id res chain seq x y z
N MET A 1 14.88 -17.70 -27.52
CA MET A 1 14.94 -16.52 -26.63
C MET A 1 13.64 -15.70 -26.66
N ARG A 2 13.13 -15.29 -27.85
CA ARG A 2 11.91 -14.46 -27.96
C ARG A 2 10.59 -15.08 -27.46
N SER A 3 10.43 -16.41 -27.49
CA SER A 3 9.20 -17.04 -26.97
C SER A 3 9.10 -17.03 -25.44
N TYR A 4 10.23 -16.88 -24.73
CA TYR A 4 10.23 -16.81 -23.27
C TYR A 4 9.64 -15.49 -22.78
N PHE A 5 9.87 -14.38 -23.49
CA PHE A 5 9.29 -13.08 -23.12
C PHE A 5 7.77 -13.10 -23.06
N ASN A 6 7.12 -13.84 -23.96
CA ASN A 6 5.67 -14.02 -23.95
C ASN A 6 5.20 -14.77 -22.69
N ILE A 7 5.90 -15.83 -22.30
CA ILE A 7 5.59 -16.58 -21.07
C ILE A 7 5.81 -15.68 -19.84
N TRP A 8 6.97 -15.02 -19.75
CA TRP A 8 7.31 -14.15 -18.62
C TRP A 8 6.35 -12.97 -18.49
N GLY A 9 6.01 -12.31 -19.60
CA GLY A 9 5.03 -11.22 -19.63
C GLY A 9 3.66 -11.69 -19.15
N PHE A 10 3.20 -12.85 -19.65
CA PHE A 10 1.92 -13.43 -19.25
C PHE A 10 1.88 -13.85 -17.77
N THR A 11 2.96 -14.45 -17.25
CA THR A 11 3.05 -14.81 -15.84
C THR A 11 3.07 -13.55 -14.97
N LEU A 12 3.84 -12.53 -15.38
CA LEU A 12 3.96 -11.28 -14.63
C LEU A 12 2.61 -10.57 -14.54
N ILE A 13 1.89 -10.40 -15.66
CA ILE A 13 0.57 -9.74 -15.62
C ILE A 13 -0.46 -10.52 -14.78
N THR A 14 -0.39 -11.85 -14.80
CA THR A 14 -1.28 -12.69 -13.98
C THR A 14 -1.00 -12.48 -12.48
N VAL A 15 0.27 -12.43 -12.08
CA VAL A 15 0.66 -12.13 -10.70
C VAL A 15 0.25 -10.72 -10.30
N THR A 16 0.47 -9.72 -11.18
CA THR A 16 0.08 -8.32 -10.92
C THR A 16 -1.43 -8.19 -10.72
N LEU A 17 -2.25 -8.91 -11.49
CA LEU A 17 -3.71 -8.93 -11.32
C LEU A 17 -4.12 -9.48 -9.95
N VAL A 18 -3.50 -10.58 -9.51
CA VAL A 18 -3.77 -11.18 -8.19
C VAL A 18 -3.40 -10.21 -7.07
N LEU A 19 -2.21 -9.59 -7.16
CA LEU A 19 -1.75 -8.61 -6.17
C LEU A 19 -2.61 -7.34 -6.16
N ALA A 20 -3.04 -6.85 -7.32
CA ALA A 20 -3.96 -5.72 -7.42
C ALA A 20 -5.33 -6.04 -6.81
N GLY A 21 -5.86 -7.24 -7.06
CA GLY A 21 -7.11 -7.70 -6.44
C GLY A 21 -6.99 -7.85 -4.92
N LEU A 22 -5.85 -8.37 -4.43
CA LEU A 22 -5.56 -8.43 -3.00
C LEU A 22 -5.46 -7.03 -2.38
N SER A 23 -4.76 -6.09 -3.03
CA SER A 23 -4.67 -4.69 -2.60
C SER A 23 -6.06 -4.06 -2.47
N LEU A 24 -6.91 -4.21 -3.50
CA LEU A 24 -8.27 -3.70 -3.48
C LEU A 24 -9.11 -4.32 -2.37
N TYR A 25 -9.00 -5.64 -2.17
CA TYR A 25 -9.70 -6.33 -1.09
C TYR A 25 -9.28 -5.81 0.29
N MET A 26 -7.97 -5.68 0.53
CA MET A 26 -7.44 -5.14 1.78
C MET A 26 -7.95 -3.73 2.04
N ARG A 27 -8.00 -2.89 1.00
CA ARG A 27 -8.51 -1.52 1.08
C ARG A 27 -9.99 -1.44 1.46
N LEU A 28 -10.80 -2.38 1.00
CA LEU A 28 -12.26 -2.35 1.21
C LEU A 28 -12.71 -3.02 2.52
N TYR A 29 -11.97 -4.02 3.00
CA TYR A 29 -12.47 -4.93 4.04
C TYR A 29 -11.55 -5.10 5.24
N SER A 30 -10.35 -4.52 5.26
CA SER A 30 -9.34 -4.88 6.26
C SER A 30 -8.75 -3.68 7.00
N GLU A 31 -8.70 -3.77 8.34
CA GLU A 31 -7.79 -2.99 9.18
C GLU A 31 -6.33 -3.49 9.07
N TRP A 32 -6.04 -4.42 8.15
CA TRP A 32 -4.70 -4.95 7.98
C TRP A 32 -3.76 -3.95 7.32
N LYS A 33 -2.58 -3.91 7.92
CA LYS A 33 -1.67 -2.79 7.87
C LYS A 33 -0.70 -2.86 6.71
N VAL A 34 -0.66 -3.97 5.94
CA VAL A 34 0.36 -4.28 4.93
C VAL A 34 -0.21 -4.27 3.50
N ILE A 35 0.02 -3.21 2.73
CA ILE A 35 -0.54 -3.04 1.38
C ILE A 35 0.60 -2.98 0.35
N PRO A 36 0.56 -3.78 -0.74
CA PRO A 36 1.52 -3.62 -1.84
C PRO A 36 1.37 -2.22 -2.45
N SER A 37 2.47 -1.49 -2.60
CA SER A 37 2.41 -0.13 -3.14
C SER A 37 1.83 -0.11 -4.56
N GLU A 38 0.86 0.77 -4.77
CA GLU A 38 0.16 0.90 -6.06
C GLU A 38 1.15 1.25 -7.19
N SER A 39 2.17 2.05 -6.88
CA SER A 39 3.24 2.40 -7.81
C SER A 39 4.01 1.18 -8.33
N VAL A 40 4.30 0.20 -7.47
CA VAL A 40 5.02 -1.01 -7.89
C VAL A 40 4.14 -1.89 -8.78
N LEU A 41 2.83 -1.97 -8.51
CA LEU A 41 1.87 -2.67 -9.38
C LEU A 41 1.83 -2.04 -10.78
N ILE A 42 1.86 -0.71 -10.87
CA ILE A 42 1.91 0.01 -12.16
C ILE A 42 3.21 -0.31 -12.91
N VAL A 43 4.36 -0.26 -12.23
CA VAL A 43 5.65 -0.60 -12.84
C VAL A 43 5.65 -2.05 -13.37
N MET A 44 5.13 -3.01 -12.61
CA MET A 44 5.02 -4.40 -13.06
C MET A 44 4.10 -4.53 -14.29
N ALA A 45 3.00 -3.79 -14.34
CA ALA A 45 2.13 -3.77 -15.52
C ALA A 45 2.85 -3.20 -16.75
N VAL A 46 3.63 -2.13 -16.60
CA VAL A 46 4.45 -1.55 -17.68
C VAL A 46 5.53 -2.54 -18.16
N VAL A 47 6.22 -3.22 -17.24
CA VAL A 47 7.21 -4.25 -17.59
C VAL A 47 6.54 -5.41 -18.33
N ALA A 48 5.37 -5.87 -17.88
CA ALA A 48 4.61 -6.92 -18.56
C ALA A 48 4.20 -6.51 -19.98
N PHE A 49 3.82 -5.23 -20.17
CA PHE A 49 3.53 -4.67 -21.49
C PHE A 49 4.74 -4.74 -22.43
N ILE A 50 5.91 -4.29 -21.96
CA ILE A 50 7.16 -4.32 -22.73
C ILE A 50 7.54 -5.76 -23.10
N LEU A 51 7.43 -6.70 -22.16
CA LEU A 51 7.66 -8.12 -22.42
C LEU A 51 6.67 -8.69 -23.44
N GLY A 52 5.41 -8.26 -23.40
CA GLY A 52 4.38 -8.59 -24.38
C GLY A 52 4.70 -8.09 -25.79
N LEU A 53 5.32 -6.91 -25.92
CA LEU A 53 5.76 -6.34 -27.21
C LEU A 53 6.99 -7.06 -27.77
N LEU A 54 7.92 -7.46 -26.91
CA LEU A 54 9.15 -8.16 -27.30
C LEU A 54 8.93 -9.65 -27.57
N GLY A 55 7.79 -10.19 -27.10
CA GLY A 55 7.41 -11.59 -27.24
C GLY A 55 7.07 -11.97 -28.69
N ASP A 56 7.71 -13.03 -29.18
CA ASP A 56 7.36 -13.63 -30.46
C ASP A 56 6.36 -14.77 -30.26
N ALA A 57 5.33 -14.84 -31.11
CA ALA A 57 4.20 -15.74 -30.97
C ALA A 57 4.18 -16.77 -32.11
N GLN A 58 4.76 -17.94 -31.85
CA GLN A 58 4.92 -18.98 -32.88
C GLN A 58 3.74 -19.95 -32.97
N ASN A 59 2.89 -20.02 -31.95
CA ASN A 59 1.73 -20.90 -31.91
C ASN A 59 0.48 -20.19 -31.36
N LYS A 60 -0.70 -20.77 -31.59
CA LYS A 60 -1.99 -20.17 -31.19
C LYS A 60 -2.07 -19.81 -29.70
N TRP A 61 -1.48 -20.63 -28.82
CA TRP A 61 -1.43 -20.38 -27.38
C TRP A 61 -0.51 -19.22 -27.00
N ALA A 62 0.62 -19.07 -27.68
CA ALA A 62 1.52 -17.93 -27.52
C ALA A 62 0.86 -16.64 -28.03
N VAL A 63 0.18 -16.69 -29.17
CA VAL A 63 -0.58 -15.55 -29.70
C VAL A 63 -1.63 -15.09 -28.67
N MET A 64 -2.42 -16.02 -28.15
CA MET A 64 -3.43 -15.72 -27.12
C MET A 64 -2.81 -15.02 -25.90
N ARG A 65 -1.76 -15.59 -25.31
CA ARG A 65 -1.07 -15.02 -24.14
C ARG A 65 -0.50 -13.63 -24.41
N SER A 66 0.11 -13.41 -25.58
CA SER A 66 0.64 -12.11 -25.98
C SER A 66 -0.47 -11.06 -26.07
N VAL A 67 -1.56 -11.38 -26.76
CA VAL A 67 -2.69 -10.47 -26.96
C VAL A 67 -3.36 -10.15 -25.63
N VAL A 68 -3.57 -11.16 -24.78
CA VAL A 68 -4.11 -10.96 -23.43
C VAL A 68 -3.20 -10.03 -22.62
N THR A 69 -1.88 -10.26 -22.64
CA THR A 69 -0.93 -9.42 -21.91
C THR A 69 -0.96 -7.97 -22.40
N LEU A 70 -0.93 -7.76 -23.73
CA LEU A 70 -0.92 -6.44 -24.36
C LEU A 70 -2.20 -5.63 -24.13
N ILE A 71 -3.34 -6.29 -23.95
CA ILE A 71 -4.62 -5.64 -23.66
C ILE A 71 -4.78 -5.39 -22.17
N ILE A 72 -4.52 -6.39 -21.33
CA ILE A 72 -4.77 -6.31 -19.89
C ILE A 72 -3.79 -5.35 -19.21
N SER A 73 -2.53 -5.33 -19.60
CA SER A 73 -1.52 -4.52 -18.90
C SER A 73 -1.79 -3.00 -18.96
N PRO A 74 -2.09 -2.37 -20.11
CA PRO A 74 -2.44 -0.94 -20.12
C PRO A 74 -3.77 -0.67 -19.43
N VAL A 75 -4.76 -1.55 -19.57
CA VAL A 75 -6.07 -1.39 -18.91
C VAL A 75 -5.90 -1.42 -17.38
N LEU A 76 -5.12 -2.36 -16.86
CA LEU A 76 -4.82 -2.46 -15.44
C LEU A 76 -4.04 -1.24 -14.95
N ALA A 77 -3.01 -0.79 -15.67
CA ALA A 77 -2.24 0.39 -15.30
C ALA A 77 -3.11 1.66 -15.24
N LEU A 78 -3.98 1.86 -16.23
CA LEU A 78 -4.93 2.98 -16.24
C LEU A 78 -5.95 2.88 -15.10
N LEU A 79 -6.47 1.68 -14.82
CA LEU A 79 -7.38 1.46 -13.71
C LEU A 79 -6.72 1.79 -12.37
N LEU A 80 -5.48 1.34 -12.16
CA LEU A 80 -4.72 1.65 -10.95
C LEU A 80 -4.54 3.15 -10.78
N VAL A 81 -4.08 3.86 -11.83
CA VAL A 81 -3.94 5.33 -11.81
C VAL A 81 -5.27 6.03 -11.54
N ALA A 82 -6.36 5.56 -12.14
CA ALA A 82 -7.69 6.12 -11.91
C ALA A 82 -8.15 5.90 -10.45
N VAL A 83 -7.91 4.72 -9.87
CA VAL A 83 -8.22 4.42 -8.47
C VAL A 83 -7.39 5.28 -7.53
N SER A 84 -6.11 5.50 -7.80
CA SER A 84 -5.26 6.41 -7.01
C SER A 84 -5.82 7.84 -7.06
N GLY A 85 -6.17 8.34 -8.26
CA GLY A 85 -6.71 9.70 -8.44
C GLY A 85 -8.12 9.92 -7.87
N LEU A 86 -8.98 8.90 -7.91
CA LEU A 86 -10.33 8.96 -7.33
C LEU A 86 -10.33 8.84 -5.81
N SER A 87 -9.24 8.33 -5.22
CA SER A 87 -9.13 8.16 -3.77
C SER A 87 -8.80 9.45 -3.01
N GLY A 88 -8.79 10.60 -3.70
CA GLY A 88 -8.71 11.97 -3.18
C GLY A 88 -7.96 12.06 -1.86
N ASN A 89 -6.63 12.22 -1.92
CA ASN A 89 -5.67 12.21 -0.79
C ASN A 89 -6.31 12.51 0.57
N VAL A 90 -6.92 11.49 1.17
CA VAL A 90 -7.50 11.59 2.51
C VAL A 90 -6.35 11.77 3.50
N LEU A 91 -5.19 11.17 3.21
CA LEU A 91 -3.97 11.29 3.97
C LEU A 91 -3.06 12.35 3.34
N THR A 92 -2.68 13.35 4.12
CA THR A 92 -1.62 14.32 3.79
C THR A 92 -0.38 13.94 4.57
N HIS A 93 0.76 13.79 3.90
CA HIS A 93 2.04 13.53 4.58
C HIS A 93 2.40 14.72 5.49
N ILE A 94 2.75 14.43 6.73
CA ILE A 94 3.12 15.41 7.76
C ILE A 94 4.64 15.46 7.88
N ASP A 95 5.26 14.31 8.18
CA ASP A 95 6.67 14.20 8.48
C ASP A 95 7.19 12.76 8.28
N THR A 96 8.51 12.63 8.18
CA THR A 96 9.23 11.36 8.13
C THR A 96 10.34 11.38 9.17
N THR A 97 10.42 10.32 9.98
CA THR A 97 11.46 10.20 11.02
C THR A 97 12.15 8.84 10.96
N ASP A 98 13.47 8.85 11.13
CA ASP A 98 14.29 7.65 11.17
C ASP A 98 14.63 7.29 12.61
N SER A 99 14.68 6.00 12.92
CA SER A 99 15.17 5.52 14.20
C SER A 99 16.64 5.95 14.40
N PRO A 100 17.08 6.13 15.65
CA PRO A 100 18.47 6.54 15.92
C PRO A 100 19.55 5.65 15.30
N ASP A 101 19.26 4.35 15.10
CA ASP A 101 20.14 3.38 14.43
C ASP A 101 19.91 3.29 12.91
N GLY A 102 18.90 3.97 12.37
CA GLY A 102 18.51 3.98 10.96
C GLY A 102 17.82 2.71 10.45
N LYS A 103 17.39 1.81 11.35
CA LYS A 103 16.71 0.55 11.00
C LYS A 103 15.25 0.75 10.58
N TYR A 104 14.57 1.75 11.14
CA TYR A 104 13.17 2.03 10.87
C TYR A 104 13.00 3.45 10.34
N THR A 105 12.19 3.59 9.29
CA THR A 105 11.71 4.89 8.81
C THR A 105 10.20 4.92 9.00
N VAL A 106 9.71 5.94 9.71
CA VAL A 106 8.29 6.13 10.03
C VAL A 106 7.77 7.36 9.29
N ASP A 107 6.78 7.16 8.43
CA ASP A 107 6.01 8.22 7.79
C ASP A 107 4.72 8.51 8.55
N LEU A 108 4.50 9.78 8.87
CA LEU A 108 3.31 10.28 9.56
C LEU A 108 2.39 10.99 8.58
N TYR A 109 1.09 10.72 8.69
CA TYR A 109 0.06 11.28 7.82
C TYR A 109 -1.12 11.83 8.61
N LEU A 110 -1.67 12.95 8.16
CA LEU A 110 -2.91 13.55 8.62
C LEU A 110 -4.05 13.11 7.71
N GLY A 111 -5.00 12.37 8.26
CA GLY A 111 -6.25 12.02 7.63
C GLY A 111 -7.30 13.11 7.75
N ASN A 112 -7.92 13.49 6.63
CA ASN A 112 -9.04 14.42 6.55
C ASN A 112 -10.18 13.79 5.73
N GLY A 113 -11.23 13.35 6.42
CA GLY A 113 -12.43 12.78 5.77
C GLY A 113 -13.40 13.82 5.20
N GLY A 114 -13.09 15.12 5.30
CA GLY A 114 -13.91 16.22 4.84
C GLY A 114 -14.86 16.77 5.92
N ALA A 115 -15.85 17.56 5.50
CA ALA A 115 -16.66 18.41 6.39
C ALA A 115 -17.44 17.69 7.51
N ALA A 116 -17.70 16.38 7.37
CA ALA A 116 -18.49 15.61 8.32
C ALA A 116 -17.65 14.61 9.14
N THR A 117 -16.33 14.57 8.94
CA THR A 117 -15.45 13.58 9.56
C THR A 117 -14.33 14.29 10.29
N SER A 118 -14.01 13.85 11.51
CA SER A 118 -12.88 14.41 12.25
C SER A 118 -11.55 14.00 11.61
N TYR A 119 -10.48 14.73 11.93
CA TYR A 119 -9.13 14.36 11.53
C TYR A 119 -8.63 13.11 12.28
N TRP A 120 -7.62 12.44 11.72
CA TRP A 120 -6.91 11.35 12.38
C TRP A 120 -5.43 11.33 12.00
N ILE A 121 -4.59 10.75 12.85
CA ILE A 121 -3.16 10.55 12.57
C ILE A 121 -2.91 9.09 12.21
N VAL A 122 -2.10 8.86 11.17
CA VAL A 122 -1.65 7.54 10.74
C VAL A 122 -0.13 7.52 10.69
N GLY A 123 0.48 6.55 11.37
CA GLY A 123 1.91 6.27 11.24
C GLY A 123 2.12 4.99 10.44
N LYS A 124 3.02 5.01 9.46
CA LYS A 124 3.38 3.87 8.62
C LYS A 124 4.89 3.67 8.63
N ILE A 125 5.33 2.43 8.45
CA ILE A 125 6.73 2.08 8.21
C ILE A 125 6.84 1.34 6.89
N ASP A 126 8.01 1.44 6.26
CA ASP A 126 8.35 0.55 5.16
C ASP A 126 8.55 -0.87 5.68
N GLY A 127 7.72 -1.78 5.18
CA GLY A 127 7.86 -3.21 5.39
C GLY A 127 8.83 -3.84 4.38
N PRO A 128 9.16 -5.13 4.55
CA PRO A 128 9.97 -5.84 3.58
C PRO A 128 9.34 -5.79 2.18
N LEU A 129 10.18 -5.66 1.15
CA LEU A 129 9.80 -5.48 -0.26
C LEU A 129 9.20 -4.09 -0.55
N TRP A 130 7.97 -4.05 -1.05
CA TRP A 130 7.24 -2.87 -1.50
C TRP A 130 5.91 -2.72 -0.75
N THR A 131 5.89 -3.18 0.49
CA THR A 131 4.70 -3.11 1.33
C THR A 131 4.88 -2.08 2.42
N GLU A 132 3.88 -1.23 2.62
CA GLU A 132 3.84 -0.31 3.77
C GLU A 132 3.11 -1.00 4.91
N LYS A 133 3.59 -0.89 6.16
CA LYS A 133 2.90 -1.33 7.37
C LYS A 133 2.40 -0.14 8.18
N GLN A 134 1.09 0.04 8.34
CA GLN A 134 0.56 0.97 9.35
C GLN A 134 0.96 0.50 10.76
N ILE A 135 1.54 1.35 11.58
CA ILE A 135 1.91 1.05 12.97
C ILE A 135 1.05 1.81 13.97
N TYR A 136 0.56 3.00 13.58
CA TYR A 136 -0.17 3.91 14.45
C TYR A 136 -1.46 4.39 13.78
N TYR A 137 -2.52 4.52 14.57
CA TYR A 137 -3.77 5.16 14.15
C TYR A 137 -4.45 5.81 15.36
N GLU A 138 -4.79 7.09 15.24
CA GLU A 138 -5.48 7.81 16.30
C GLU A 138 -6.56 8.72 15.71
N TYR A 139 -7.82 8.45 16.06
CA TYR A 139 -8.97 9.21 15.62
C TYR A 139 -9.22 10.47 16.48
N ARG A 140 -9.69 11.55 15.85
CA ARG A 140 -9.89 12.89 16.44
C ARG A 140 -8.59 13.55 16.91
N GLN A 141 -7.56 13.39 16.11
CA GLN A 141 -6.27 14.01 16.33
C GLN A 141 -5.83 14.72 15.04
N ASP A 142 -5.34 15.95 15.16
CA ASP A 142 -4.91 16.79 14.04
C ASP A 142 -3.44 17.21 14.12
N GLN A 143 -2.75 16.84 15.20
CA GLN A 143 -1.32 17.07 15.39
C GLN A 143 -0.61 15.74 15.70
N ALA A 144 0.64 15.64 15.25
CA ALA A 144 1.49 14.50 15.51
C ALA A 144 2.78 14.99 16.18
N ASP A 145 2.84 14.88 17.50
CA ASP A 145 4.07 15.05 18.26
C ASP A 145 4.72 13.67 18.41
N PHE A 146 6.01 13.57 18.11
CA PHE A 146 6.72 12.29 18.17
C PHE A 146 8.14 12.43 18.69
N GLU A 147 8.60 11.39 19.36
CA GLU A 147 9.99 11.24 19.79
C GLU A 147 10.41 9.77 19.79
N TRP A 148 11.68 9.51 19.49
CA TRP A 148 12.25 8.16 19.63
C TRP A 148 12.71 7.96 21.07
N VAL A 149 12.09 6.99 21.75
CA VAL A 149 12.47 6.60 23.12
C VAL A 149 13.76 5.77 23.10
N ASN A 150 13.92 4.94 22.07
CA ASN A 150 15.13 4.18 21.76
C ASN A 150 15.13 3.77 20.27
N ASP A 151 16.05 2.88 19.87
CA ASP A 151 16.22 2.44 18.48
C ASP A 151 14.98 1.73 17.87
N GLU A 152 14.10 1.15 18.69
CA GLU A 152 12.96 0.35 18.24
C GLU A 152 11.60 0.86 18.74
N VAL A 153 11.58 1.84 19.65
CA VAL A 153 10.36 2.37 20.27
C VAL A 153 10.20 3.84 19.93
N ILE A 154 9.11 4.16 19.26
CA ILE A 154 8.67 5.53 18.98
C ILE A 154 7.48 5.88 19.86
N GLU A 155 7.49 7.07 20.46
CA GLU A 155 6.33 7.66 21.12
C GLU A 155 5.66 8.63 20.16
N ILE A 156 4.34 8.47 19.95
CA ILE A 156 3.52 9.35 19.10
C ILE A 156 2.34 9.80 19.97
N ASN A 157 2.17 11.12 20.16
CA ASN A 157 1.12 11.73 20.98
C ASN A 157 1.00 11.12 22.39
N GLY A 158 2.13 10.80 23.04
CA GLY A 158 2.17 10.18 24.36
C GLY A 158 1.93 8.67 24.38
N HIS A 159 1.88 8.03 23.21
CA HIS A 159 1.68 6.59 23.07
C HIS A 159 2.92 5.92 22.46
N GLN A 160 3.53 5.00 23.22
CA GLN A 160 4.69 4.24 22.78
C GLN A 160 4.28 3.08 21.88
N VAL A 161 5.03 2.87 20.80
CA VAL A 161 4.86 1.78 19.85
C VAL A 161 6.20 1.07 19.68
N ASP A 162 6.26 -0.21 20.09
CA ASP A 162 7.45 -1.05 19.91
C ASP A 162 7.48 -1.72 18.52
N LEU A 163 8.37 -1.23 17.66
CA LEU A 163 8.57 -1.74 16.31
C LEU A 163 9.36 -3.06 16.27
N GLY A 164 10.16 -3.35 17.28
CA GLY A 164 10.95 -4.57 17.42
C GLY A 164 10.07 -5.78 17.69
N SER A 165 9.03 -5.62 18.53
CA SER A 165 8.03 -6.66 18.78
C SER A 165 6.94 -6.75 17.70
N GLY A 166 6.88 -5.75 16.81
CA GLY A 166 5.89 -5.65 15.74
C GLY A 166 4.53 -5.10 16.20
N GLU A 167 4.51 -4.42 17.34
CA GLU A 167 3.33 -3.82 17.96
C GLU A 167 2.63 -2.83 17.03
N THR A 168 1.35 -2.62 17.31
CA THR A 168 0.49 -1.71 16.57
C THR A 168 -0.44 -0.99 17.52
N PHE A 169 -0.48 0.33 17.41
CA PHE A 169 -1.39 1.17 18.19
C PHE A 169 -2.59 1.61 17.36
N THR A 170 -3.77 1.60 17.96
CA THR A 170 -5.02 2.03 17.31
C THR A 170 -6.02 2.53 18.35
N ILE A 171 -6.36 3.82 18.29
CA ILE A 171 -7.49 4.42 19.02
C ILE A 171 -8.57 4.82 18.01
N SER A 172 -9.69 4.10 18.03
CA SER A 172 -10.92 4.44 17.33
C SER A 172 -12.02 4.65 18.37
N ASN A 173 -12.36 5.89 18.70
CA ASN A 173 -13.37 6.16 19.73
C ASN A 173 -14.80 5.93 19.20
N GLU A 174 -15.17 4.65 19.01
CA GLU A 174 -16.55 4.13 18.86
C GLU A 174 -16.79 2.83 19.64
N ARG A 175 -15.90 2.42 20.56
CA ARG A 175 -16.11 1.24 21.41
C ARG A 175 -16.12 1.53 22.92
N HIS A 176 -16.87 2.53 23.37
CA HIS A 176 -17.28 2.63 24.79
C HIS A 176 -18.64 3.33 25.00
N VAL A 177 -19.69 2.96 24.27
CA VAL A 177 -21.08 3.26 24.69
C VAL A 177 -22.01 2.10 24.33
N TYR A 178 -21.86 0.94 24.99
CA TYR A 178 -22.95 0.01 25.35
C TYR A 178 -22.37 -1.07 26.29
N ARG A 179 -21.92 -0.65 27.46
CA ARG A 179 -21.95 -1.53 28.63
C ARG A 179 -22.67 -0.76 29.72
N ASN A 180 -24.01 -0.81 29.65
CA ASN A 180 -24.83 -0.44 30.79
C ASN A 180 -25.05 -1.68 31.67
N PRO A 181 -25.14 -1.45 32.99
CA PRO A 181 -24.88 -2.42 34.06
C PRO A 181 -25.84 -3.61 34.12
#